data_AF-A0A8I2FXI5-F1
#
_entry.id   AF-A0A8I2FXI5-F1
#
_cell.length_a   1.000
_cell.length_b   1.000
_cell.length_c   1.000
_cell.angle_alpha   90.00
_cell.angle_beta   90.00
_cell.angle_gamma   90.00
#
_symmetry.space_group_name_H-M   'P 1'
#
loop_
_entity.id
_entity.type
_entity.pdbx_description
1 polymer ?
#
loop_
_entity_poly.entity_id
_entity_poly.type
_entity_poly.pdbx_seq_one_letter_code
_entity_poly.pdbx_strand_id
1 'polypeptide(L)'
;MRSNKKSFILNIFIVSIICFTLSFNIGFTRIKSNGAGGGYGGGGGESTDGTGQNNMTIENYIVEGAGHFLRAKKDIQKLLEIVELQDIQGIGFDNMNRVVDNALVNINHAIETYDSLIETAEATPYNESVLNKLRYFDYFGYMMENVLNWIVFNKVEAYLRNGNITGVFKHSRSMFLEVRQLLNNIKEEVSMQRLPEISVFRKLNETCDEISLFGSYVARVFYTLHRNK
;
A
#
# COMPACT_ATOMS: atom_id res chain seq x y z
N MET A 1 -24.83 -24.77 -22.13
CA MET A 1 -23.67 -23.88 -22.43
C MET A 1 -23.60 -22.64 -21.50
N ARG A 2 -23.70 -22.79 -20.17
CA ARG A 2 -23.66 -21.63 -19.23
C ARG A 2 -22.61 -21.72 -18.11
N SER A 3 -21.81 -22.79 -18.02
CA SER A 3 -20.83 -22.95 -16.92
C SER A 3 -19.41 -22.45 -17.24
N ASN A 4 -19.01 -22.37 -18.51
CA ASN A 4 -17.63 -22.01 -18.87
C ASN A 4 -17.28 -20.52 -18.68
N LYS A 5 -18.27 -19.61 -18.68
CA LYS A 5 -18.01 -18.17 -18.48
C LYS A 5 -17.64 -17.80 -17.03
N LYS A 6 -18.15 -18.55 -16.04
CA LYS A 6 -17.83 -18.30 -14.63
C LYS A 6 -16.40 -18.74 -14.27
N SER A 7 -15.91 -19.83 -14.87
CA SER A 7 -14.52 -20.28 -14.70
C SER A 7 -13.52 -19.31 -15.34
N PHE A 8 -13.86 -18.70 -16.48
CA PHE A 8 -12.97 -17.74 -17.15
C PHE A 8 -12.76 -16.45 -16.36
N ILE A 9 -13.84 -15.87 -15.80
CA ILE A 9 -13.76 -14.65 -14.98
C ILE A 9 -13.00 -14.91 -13.67
N LEU A 10 -13.23 -16.08 -13.05
CA LEU A 10 -12.51 -16.48 -11.84
C LEU A 10 -11.01 -16.68 -12.09
N ASN A 11 -10.65 -17.27 -13.24
CA ASN A 11 -9.24 -17.44 -13.63
C ASN A 11 -8.56 -16.09 -13.91
N ILE A 12 -9.24 -15.14 -14.55
CA ILE A 12 -8.71 -13.78 -14.75
C ILE A 12 -8.49 -13.06 -13.42
N PHE A 13 -9.41 -13.22 -12.46
CA PHE A 13 -9.31 -12.61 -11.14
C PHE A 13 -8.18 -13.21 -10.31
N ILE A 14 -8.02 -14.54 -10.34
CA ILE A 14 -6.93 -15.26 -9.67
C ILE A 14 -5.58 -14.88 -10.29
N VAL A 15 -5.48 -14.83 -11.62
CA VAL A 15 -4.25 -14.39 -12.31
C VAL A 15 -3.93 -12.93 -11.99
N SER A 16 -4.93 -12.06 -11.88
CA SER A 16 -4.73 -10.65 -11.49
C SER A 16 -4.26 -10.50 -10.04
N ILE A 17 -4.81 -11.29 -9.11
CA ILE A 17 -4.36 -11.32 -7.71
C ILE A 17 -2.94 -11.89 -7.58
N ILE A 18 -2.61 -12.92 -8.36
CA ILE A 18 -1.27 -13.51 -8.40
C ILE A 18 -0.27 -12.51 -9.02
N CYS A 19 -0.63 -11.83 -10.11
CA CYS A 19 0.21 -10.78 -10.69
C CYS A 19 0.37 -9.59 -9.73
N PHE A 20 -0.67 -9.21 -8.99
CA PHE A 20 -0.60 -8.12 -8.01
C PHE A 20 0.29 -8.49 -6.82
N THR A 21 0.11 -9.69 -6.24
CA THR A 21 0.91 -10.16 -5.09
C THR A 21 2.37 -10.47 -5.47
N LEU A 22 2.64 -11.00 -6.66
CA LEU A 22 4.00 -11.26 -7.15
C LEU A 22 4.74 -9.97 -7.55
N SER A 23 4.05 -8.95 -8.06
CA SER A 23 4.69 -7.66 -8.41
C SER A 23 5.22 -6.93 -7.17
N PHE A 24 4.51 -7.01 -6.04
CA PHE A 24 4.99 -6.45 -4.77
C PHE A 24 6.15 -7.24 -4.17
N ASN A 25 6.15 -8.58 -4.29
CA ASN A 25 7.18 -9.42 -3.69
C ASN A 25 8.49 -9.42 -4.50
N ILE A 26 8.44 -9.31 -5.83
CA ILE A 26 9.64 -9.43 -6.69
C ILE A 26 10.33 -8.08 -6.94
N GLY A 27 9.57 -6.96 -7.00
CA GLY A 27 10.14 -5.64 -7.22
C GLY A 27 10.98 -5.14 -6.04
N PHE A 28 10.57 -5.48 -4.81
CA PHE A 28 11.25 -5.05 -3.60
C PHE A 28 12.37 -5.97 -3.14
N THR A 29 12.27 -7.31 -3.25
CA THR A 29 13.26 -8.31 -2.77
C THR A 29 14.70 -8.16 -3.29
N ARG A 30 14.95 -7.22 -4.20
CA ARG A 30 16.27 -6.99 -4.80
C ARG A 30 16.63 -5.52 -4.92
N ILE A 31 16.10 -4.65 -4.05
CA ILE A 31 16.85 -3.45 -3.62
C ILE A 31 18.01 -3.95 -2.71
N LYS A 32 18.86 -4.83 -3.23
CA LYS A 32 20.14 -5.19 -2.65
C LYS A 32 21.16 -4.18 -3.15
N SER A 33 21.36 -3.15 -2.34
CA SER A 33 22.61 -2.42 -2.10
C SER A 33 22.22 -1.20 -1.25
N ASN A 34 22.63 -1.00 0.00
CA ASN A 34 23.68 -1.62 0.81
C ASN A 34 23.09 -2.04 2.18
N GLY A 35 23.54 -3.18 2.71
CA GLY A 35 23.56 -3.45 4.16
C GLY A 35 22.24 -3.41 4.95
N ALA A 36 21.46 -4.49 4.88
CA ALA A 36 20.70 -4.99 6.05
C ALA A 36 20.39 -6.49 5.95
N GLY A 37 20.27 -7.04 4.73
CA GLY A 37 20.04 -8.47 4.51
C GLY A 37 21.26 -9.20 3.91
N GLY A 38 22.21 -9.62 4.75
CA GLY A 38 23.21 -10.64 4.37
C GLY A 38 24.64 -10.16 4.02
N GLY A 39 25.07 -8.99 4.50
CA GLY A 39 26.47 -8.53 4.42
C GLY A 39 27.21 -8.45 5.75
N TYR A 40 26.53 -8.66 6.89
CA TYR A 40 27.11 -8.56 8.23
C TYR A 40 27.51 -9.93 8.75
N GLY A 41 28.58 -10.48 8.19
CA GLY A 41 29.22 -11.70 8.68
C GLY A 41 30.72 -11.55 8.52
N GLY A 42 31.39 -10.98 9.52
CA GLY A 42 32.85 -10.91 9.56
C GLY A 42 33.37 -9.71 10.36
N GLY A 43 33.58 -9.91 11.66
CA GLY A 43 34.26 -8.96 12.54
C GLY A 43 34.00 -9.31 13.99
N GLY A 44 34.85 -10.18 14.55
CA GLY A 44 34.66 -10.81 15.84
C GLY A 44 34.54 -9.83 17.01
N GLY A 45 33.72 -10.24 17.98
CA GLY A 45 33.55 -9.59 19.27
C GLY A 45 32.41 -10.28 19.99
N GLU A 46 32.75 -11.23 20.86
CA GLU A 46 31.84 -11.79 21.85
C GLU A 46 31.14 -10.65 22.60
N SER A 47 29.80 -10.63 22.56
CA SER A 47 28.97 -9.96 23.55
C SER A 47 27.57 -10.59 23.52
N THR A 48 27.32 -11.35 24.57
CA THR A 48 26.06 -11.90 25.03
C THR A 48 25.06 -10.81 25.41
N ASP A 49 23.77 -11.14 25.26
CA ASP A 49 22.59 -10.53 25.88
C ASP A 49 22.16 -9.10 25.50
N GLY A 50 21.09 -9.03 24.72
CA GLY A 50 20.30 -7.82 24.52
C GLY A 50 19.17 -8.04 23.52
N THR A 51 17.95 -8.23 24.03
CA THR A 51 16.64 -8.08 23.36
C THR A 51 16.64 -8.14 21.83
N GLY A 52 16.10 -9.23 21.27
CA GLY A 52 15.82 -9.34 19.83
C GLY A 52 14.87 -8.25 19.36
N GLN A 53 15.42 -7.08 19.01
CA GLN A 53 14.77 -6.15 18.10
C GLN A 53 14.52 -6.95 16.83
N ASN A 54 13.24 -7.12 16.49
CA ASN A 54 12.82 -7.64 15.21
C ASN A 54 13.39 -6.70 14.13
N ASN A 55 14.60 -6.98 13.65
CA ASN A 55 15.24 -6.24 12.57
C ASN A 55 14.52 -6.59 11.26
N MET A 56 13.31 -6.06 11.10
CA MET A 56 12.58 -6.10 9.85
C MET A 56 13.31 -5.25 8.82
N THR A 57 13.44 -5.78 7.61
CA THR A 57 14.00 -5.03 6.49
C THR A 57 12.98 -4.02 5.97
N ILE A 58 13.44 -3.00 5.23
CA ILE A 58 12.57 -2.06 4.49
C ILE A 58 11.52 -2.82 3.65
N GLU A 59 11.94 -3.91 3.00
CA GLU A 59 11.05 -4.76 2.18
C GLU A 59 9.94 -5.41 3.04
N ASN A 60 10.28 -5.94 4.21
CA ASN A 60 9.31 -6.54 5.12
C ASN A 60 8.28 -5.51 5.59
N TYR A 61 8.74 -4.31 5.99
CA TYR A 61 7.85 -3.22 6.38
C TYR A 61 6.90 -2.80 5.26
N ILE A 62 7.38 -2.70 4.02
CA ILE A 62 6.54 -2.37 2.85
C ILE A 62 5.47 -3.44 2.65
N VAL A 63 5.87 -4.73 2.66
CA VAL A 63 4.94 -5.85 2.46
C VAL A 63 3.91 -5.94 3.59
N GLU A 64 4.34 -5.79 4.83
CA GLU A 64 3.46 -5.84 6.00
C GLU A 64 2.48 -4.67 6.02
N GLY A 65 2.96 -3.44 5.82
CA GLY A 65 2.13 -2.24 5.82
C GLY A 65 1.12 -2.24 4.69
N ALA A 66 1.53 -2.67 3.48
CA ALA A 66 0.62 -2.89 2.36
C ALA A 66 -0.41 -3.99 2.68
N GLY A 67 0.00 -5.06 3.35
CA GLY A 67 -0.88 -6.14 3.81
C GLY A 67 -1.98 -5.64 4.75
N HIS A 68 -1.62 -4.81 5.74
CA HIS A 68 -2.58 -4.18 6.64
C HIS A 68 -3.54 -3.24 5.89
N PHE A 69 -3.03 -2.40 4.99
CA PHE A 69 -3.89 -1.55 4.16
C PHE A 69 -4.87 -2.37 3.31
N LEU A 70 -4.44 -3.47 2.69
CA LEU A 70 -5.33 -4.32 1.88
C LEU A 70 -6.43 -4.98 2.73
N ARG A 71 -6.15 -5.35 3.97
CA ARG A 71 -7.17 -5.82 4.92
C ARG A 71 -8.17 -4.71 5.25
N ALA A 72 -7.68 -3.51 5.55
CA ALA A 72 -8.55 -2.34 5.78
C ALA A 72 -9.44 -2.05 4.56
N LYS A 73 -8.86 -2.05 3.34
CA LYS A 73 -9.60 -1.85 2.09
C LYS A 73 -10.70 -2.89 1.88
N LYS A 74 -10.44 -4.16 2.20
CA LYS A 74 -11.46 -5.22 2.15
C LYS A 74 -12.64 -4.91 3.07
N ASP A 75 -12.39 -4.43 4.28
CA ASP A 75 -13.46 -4.07 5.22
C ASP A 75 -14.18 -2.78 4.79
N ILE A 76 -13.48 -1.81 4.23
CA ILE A 76 -14.09 -0.62 3.59
C ILE A 76 -15.02 -1.02 2.44
N GLN A 77 -14.64 -1.99 1.61
CA GLN A 77 -15.53 -2.48 0.54
C GLN A 77 -16.82 -3.11 1.08
N LYS A 78 -16.73 -3.87 2.17
CA LYS A 78 -17.94 -4.39 2.84
C LYS A 78 -18.80 -3.26 3.42
N LEU A 79 -18.17 -2.21 3.94
CA LEU A 79 -18.90 -1.04 4.44
C LEU A 79 -19.69 -0.36 3.32
N LEU A 80 -19.08 -0.18 2.15
CA LEU A 80 -19.74 0.37 0.96
C LEU A 80 -20.90 -0.52 0.51
N GLU A 81 -20.71 -1.85 0.48
CA GLU A 81 -21.77 -2.82 0.16
C GLU A 81 -22.97 -2.68 1.11
N ILE A 82 -22.74 -2.52 2.42
CA ILE A 82 -23.82 -2.31 3.40
C ILE A 82 -24.61 -1.04 3.09
N VAL A 83 -23.91 0.05 2.75
CA VAL A 83 -24.54 1.34 2.43
C VAL A 83 -25.33 1.25 1.12
N GLU A 84 -24.81 0.58 0.10
CA GLU A 84 -25.49 0.41 -1.19
C GLU A 84 -26.76 -0.45 -1.09
N LEU A 85 -26.76 -1.44 -0.20
CA LEU A 85 -27.88 -2.37 -0.02
C LEU A 85 -28.90 -1.91 1.03
N GLN A 86 -28.72 -0.74 1.62
CA GLN A 86 -29.56 -0.26 2.74
C GLN A 86 -31.05 -0.15 2.40
N ASP A 87 -31.39 0.24 1.17
CA ASP A 87 -32.78 0.39 0.73
C ASP A 87 -33.51 -0.96 0.60
N ILE A 88 -32.74 -2.05 0.50
CA ILE A 88 -33.26 -3.42 0.31
C ILE A 88 -33.23 -4.19 1.64
N GLN A 89 -32.16 -4.07 2.41
CA GLN A 89 -31.89 -4.90 3.59
C GLN A 89 -32.12 -4.17 4.92
N GLY A 90 -32.33 -2.85 4.88
CA GLY A 90 -32.30 -1.99 6.06
C GLY A 90 -30.87 -1.73 6.55
N ILE A 91 -30.73 -0.79 7.49
CA ILE A 91 -29.43 -0.40 8.04
C ILE A 91 -29.14 -1.17 9.32
N GLY A 92 -28.14 -2.04 9.27
CA GLY A 92 -27.60 -2.73 10.45
C GLY A 92 -26.42 -1.96 11.07
N PHE A 93 -26.70 -0.96 11.92
CA PHE A 93 -25.66 -0.11 12.54
C PHE A 93 -24.62 -0.90 13.35
N ASP A 94 -25.01 -1.98 14.02
CA ASP A 94 -24.07 -2.85 14.74
C ASP A 94 -23.04 -3.51 13.81
N ASN A 95 -23.51 -3.96 12.64
CA ASN A 95 -22.63 -4.54 11.63
C ASN A 95 -21.70 -3.49 11.03
N MET A 96 -22.23 -2.29 10.74
CA MET A 96 -21.42 -1.16 10.27
C MET A 96 -20.32 -0.80 11.28
N ASN A 97 -20.66 -0.63 12.56
CA ASN A 97 -19.70 -0.34 13.63
C ASN A 97 -18.57 -1.37 13.65
N ARG A 98 -18.91 -2.66 13.64
CA ARG A 98 -17.93 -3.75 13.62
C ARG A 98 -17.01 -3.70 12.40
N VAL A 99 -17.56 -3.41 11.21
CA VAL A 99 -16.75 -3.31 9.98
C VAL A 99 -15.82 -2.10 10.02
N VAL A 100 -16.32 -0.94 10.49
CA VAL A 100 -15.52 0.27 10.66
C VAL A 100 -14.40 0.07 11.67
N ASP A 101 -14.67 -0.60 12.79
CA ASP A 101 -13.67 -0.92 13.80
C ASP A 101 -12.55 -1.82 13.24
N ASN A 102 -12.89 -2.85 12.48
CA ASN A 102 -11.89 -3.71 11.82
C ASN A 102 -11.04 -2.95 10.81
N ALA A 103 -11.65 -2.06 10.04
CA ALA A 103 -10.93 -1.19 9.10
C ALA A 103 -9.98 -0.23 9.85
N LEU A 104 -10.44 0.37 10.96
CA LEU A 104 -9.64 1.25 11.81
C LEU A 104 -8.44 0.54 12.45
N VAL A 105 -8.62 -0.68 12.95
CA VAL A 105 -7.52 -1.49 13.50
C VAL A 105 -6.45 -1.71 12.43
N ASN A 106 -6.85 -2.15 11.23
CA ASN A 106 -5.89 -2.44 10.17
C ASN A 106 -5.23 -1.18 9.61
N ILE A 107 -5.94 -0.04 9.47
CA ILE A 107 -5.30 1.20 8.99
C ILE A 107 -4.31 1.75 10.02
N ASN A 108 -4.60 1.61 11.32
CA ASN A 108 -3.66 2.00 12.39
C ASN A 108 -2.39 1.15 12.33
N HIS A 109 -2.52 -0.17 12.18
CA HIS A 109 -1.34 -1.02 11.98
C HIS A 109 -0.55 -0.62 10.72
N ALA A 110 -1.22 -0.32 9.60
CA ALA A 110 -0.53 0.17 8.40
C ALA A 110 0.25 1.48 8.66
N ILE A 111 -0.33 2.41 9.43
CA ILE A 111 0.33 3.67 9.84
C ILE A 111 1.55 3.37 10.71
N GLU A 112 1.40 2.55 11.75
CA GLU A 112 2.49 2.15 12.65
C GLU A 112 3.64 1.49 11.89
N THR A 113 3.34 0.55 10.99
CA THR A 113 4.33 -0.10 10.14
C THR A 113 5.05 0.91 9.24
N TYR A 114 4.32 1.89 8.68
CA TYR A 114 4.93 2.92 7.84
C TYR A 114 5.73 3.96 8.63
N ASP A 115 5.40 4.21 9.90
CA ASP A 115 6.21 5.02 10.80
C ASP A 115 7.59 4.38 11.00
N SER A 116 7.62 3.08 11.35
CA SER A 116 8.88 2.33 11.48
C SER A 116 9.64 2.21 10.14
N LEU A 117 8.91 2.05 9.03
CA LEU A 117 9.50 2.06 7.69
C LEU A 117 10.22 3.38 7.39
N ILE A 118 9.58 4.51 7.67
CA ILE A 118 10.13 5.85 7.42
C ILE A 118 11.38 6.06 8.28
N GLU A 119 11.33 5.73 9.56
CA GLU A 119 12.49 5.81 10.46
C GLU A 119 13.67 4.98 9.92
N THR A 120 13.40 3.73 9.55
CA THR A 120 14.41 2.83 8.99
C THR A 120 14.98 3.36 7.66
N ALA A 121 14.11 3.89 6.80
CA ALA A 121 14.46 4.43 5.50
C ALA A 121 15.28 5.73 5.59
N GLU A 122 15.05 6.56 6.61
CA GLU A 122 15.84 7.78 6.87
C GLU A 122 17.24 7.46 7.42
N ALA A 123 17.37 6.39 8.20
CA ALA A 123 18.66 5.92 8.71
C ALA A 123 19.49 5.16 7.65
N THR A 124 18.86 4.71 6.55
CA THR A 124 19.49 3.85 5.55
C THR A 124 19.98 4.66 4.35
N PRO A 125 21.29 4.70 4.03
CA PRO A 125 21.78 5.33 2.82
C PRO A 125 21.36 4.53 1.58
N TYR A 126 20.72 5.21 0.62
CA TYR A 126 20.31 4.61 -0.65
C TYR A 126 21.48 4.44 -1.63
N ASN A 127 21.44 3.39 -2.46
CA ASN A 127 22.43 3.17 -3.50
C ASN A 127 22.37 4.25 -4.60
N GLU A 128 23.46 4.99 -4.80
CA GLU A 128 23.55 6.07 -5.79
C GLU A 128 23.35 5.62 -7.25
N SER A 129 23.76 4.40 -7.61
CA SER A 129 23.48 3.83 -8.92
C SER A 129 21.97 3.63 -9.15
N VAL A 130 21.23 3.19 -8.14
CA VAL A 130 19.76 3.08 -8.19
C VAL A 130 19.12 4.46 -8.27
N LEU A 131 19.58 5.43 -7.47
CA LEU A 131 19.07 6.80 -7.53
C LEU A 131 19.30 7.43 -8.91
N ASN A 132 20.47 7.21 -9.51
CA ASN A 132 20.75 7.67 -10.87
C ASN A 132 19.84 7.00 -11.91
N LYS A 133 19.59 5.70 -11.79
CA LYS A 133 18.61 5.02 -12.65
C LYS A 133 17.21 5.61 -12.52
N LEU A 134 16.77 5.95 -11.31
CA LEU A 134 15.48 6.60 -11.07
C LEU A 134 15.43 8.02 -11.66
N ARG A 135 16.51 8.80 -11.58
CA ARG A 135 16.60 10.16 -12.14
C ARG A 135 16.48 10.17 -13.67
N TYR A 136 17.12 9.22 -14.33
CA TYR A 136 17.17 9.13 -15.79
C TYR A 136 16.10 8.21 -16.40
N PHE A 137 15.20 7.65 -15.58
CA PHE A 137 14.08 6.86 -16.07
C PHE A 137 13.15 7.70 -16.97
N ASP A 138 12.72 7.14 -18.10
CA ASP A 138 11.77 7.79 -18.99
C ASP A 138 10.33 7.64 -18.46
N TYR A 139 9.98 8.47 -17.47
CA TYR A 139 8.65 8.45 -16.84
C TYR A 139 7.53 8.73 -17.85
N PHE A 140 7.73 9.70 -18.75
CA PHE A 140 6.70 10.08 -19.71
C PHE A 140 6.44 8.96 -20.72
N GLY A 141 7.50 8.43 -21.34
CA GLY A 141 7.39 7.30 -22.26
C GLY A 141 6.77 6.08 -21.58
N TYR A 142 7.24 5.74 -20.38
CA TYR A 142 6.70 4.61 -19.61
C TYR A 142 5.22 4.79 -19.27
N MET A 143 4.81 5.98 -18.87
CA MET A 143 3.42 6.30 -18.57
C MET A 143 2.53 6.13 -19.81
N MET A 144 2.96 6.66 -20.96
CA MET A 144 2.22 6.57 -22.23
C MET A 144 2.10 5.12 -22.70
N GLU A 145 3.19 4.36 -22.64
CA GLU A 145 3.22 2.94 -23.03
C GLU A 145 2.27 2.09 -22.18
N ASN A 146 2.19 2.36 -20.88
CA ASN A 146 1.40 1.57 -19.94
C ASN A 146 0.01 2.15 -19.64
N VAL A 147 -0.37 3.25 -20.29
CA VAL A 147 -1.66 3.95 -20.15
C VAL A 147 -1.99 4.23 -18.67
N LEU A 148 -1.01 4.78 -17.95
CA LEU A 148 -1.14 5.05 -16.52
C LEU A 148 -1.93 6.34 -16.27
N ASN A 149 -2.64 6.42 -15.14
CA ASN A 149 -3.31 7.65 -14.73
C ASN A 149 -2.27 8.76 -14.50
N TRP A 150 -2.29 9.77 -15.36
CA TRP A 150 -1.31 10.87 -15.34
C TRP A 150 -1.22 11.57 -13.99
N ILE A 151 -2.36 11.86 -13.35
CA ILE A 151 -2.41 12.63 -12.10
C ILE A 151 -1.65 11.89 -10.99
N VAL A 152 -1.92 10.59 -10.84
CA VAL A 152 -1.25 9.76 -9.82
C VAL A 152 0.21 9.47 -10.22
N PHE A 153 0.48 9.20 -11.50
CA PHE A 153 1.82 8.86 -11.95
C PHE A 153 2.78 10.05 -11.87
N ASN A 154 2.31 11.27 -12.13
CA ASN A 154 3.12 12.49 -11.97
C ASN A 154 3.55 12.69 -10.49
N LYS A 155 2.73 12.30 -9.51
CA LYS A 155 3.15 12.28 -8.10
C LYS A 155 4.27 11.29 -7.86
N VAL A 156 4.18 10.09 -8.44
CA VAL A 156 5.23 9.07 -8.36
C VAL A 156 6.54 9.57 -8.98
N GLU A 157 6.46 10.15 -10.17
CA GLU A 157 7.60 10.78 -10.86
C GLU A 157 8.24 11.86 -9.99
N ALA A 158 7.45 12.77 -9.39
CA ALA A 158 7.97 13.85 -8.55
C ALA A 158 8.80 13.34 -7.37
N TYR A 159 8.48 12.18 -6.79
CA TYR A 159 9.31 11.56 -5.76
C TYR A 159 10.52 10.83 -6.34
N LEU A 160 10.27 9.91 -7.28
CA LEU A 160 11.28 8.97 -7.75
C LEU A 160 12.34 9.65 -8.62
N ARG A 161 11.97 10.58 -9.50
CA ARG A 161 12.91 11.35 -10.34
C ARG A 161 13.89 12.15 -9.49
N ASN A 162 13.47 12.61 -8.31
CA ASN A 162 14.33 13.34 -7.36
C ASN A 162 15.11 12.41 -6.42
N GLY A 163 14.97 11.08 -6.56
CA GLY A 163 15.58 10.11 -5.65
C GLY A 163 14.98 10.10 -4.23
N ASN A 164 13.80 10.72 -4.05
CA ASN A 164 13.15 10.86 -2.74
C ASN A 164 12.30 9.63 -2.41
N ILE A 165 12.97 8.49 -2.18
CA ILE A 165 12.31 7.21 -1.85
C ILE A 165 11.54 7.32 -0.53
N THR A 166 12.15 7.93 0.51
CA THR A 166 11.47 8.16 1.81
C THR A 166 10.20 9.00 1.64
N GLY A 167 10.20 9.97 0.71
CA GLY A 167 9.03 10.78 0.37
C GLY A 167 7.84 9.95 -0.12
N VAL A 168 8.08 8.84 -0.82
CA VAL A 168 7.04 7.89 -1.25
C VAL A 168 6.35 7.25 -0.04
N PHE A 169 7.13 6.83 0.96
CA PHE A 169 6.60 6.23 2.19
C PHE A 169 5.82 7.25 3.01
N LYS A 170 6.36 8.47 3.16
CA LYS A 170 5.68 9.59 3.82
C LYS A 170 4.35 9.94 3.15
N HIS A 171 4.32 9.95 1.81
CA HIS A 171 3.09 10.19 1.06
C HIS A 171 2.04 9.10 1.32
N SER A 172 2.44 7.82 1.24
CA SER A 172 1.56 6.69 1.53
C SER A 172 0.99 6.75 2.95
N ARG A 173 1.84 7.03 3.94
CA ARG A 173 1.42 7.24 5.33
C ARG A 173 0.41 8.39 5.47
N SER A 174 0.65 9.51 4.81
CA SER A 174 -0.28 10.65 4.84
C SER A 174 -1.66 10.28 4.31
N MET A 175 -1.72 9.47 3.24
CA MET A 175 -3.00 8.98 2.73
C MET A 175 -3.68 7.99 3.70
N PHE A 176 -2.92 7.15 4.41
CA PHE A 176 -3.49 6.29 5.46
C PHE A 176 -4.10 7.10 6.62
N LEU A 177 -3.48 8.23 6.99
CA LEU A 177 -4.04 9.14 7.98
C LEU A 177 -5.36 9.75 7.51
N GLU A 178 -5.47 10.10 6.23
CA GLU A 178 -6.73 10.57 5.63
C GLU A 178 -7.82 9.49 5.67
N VAL A 179 -7.49 8.24 5.30
CA VAL A 179 -8.40 7.09 5.42
C VAL A 179 -8.87 6.90 6.86
N ARG A 180 -7.95 6.96 7.83
CA ARG A 180 -8.27 6.87 9.25
C ARG A 180 -9.24 7.97 9.69
N GLN A 181 -9.02 9.21 9.25
CA GLN A 181 -9.90 10.32 9.59
C GLN A 181 -11.31 10.11 9.03
N LEU A 182 -11.43 9.70 7.77
CA LEU A 182 -12.73 9.41 7.14
C LEU A 182 -13.45 8.26 7.87
N LEU A 183 -12.75 7.20 8.25
CA LEU A 183 -13.30 6.10 9.04
C LEU A 183 -13.76 6.54 10.43
N ASN A 184 -13.02 7.43 11.10
CA ASN A 184 -13.43 7.99 12.40
C ASN A 184 -14.70 8.85 12.28
N ASN A 185 -14.81 9.67 11.23
CA ASN A 185 -16.03 10.44 10.96
C ASN A 185 -17.22 9.51 10.73
N ILE A 186 -17.04 8.43 9.97
CA ILE A 186 -18.08 7.42 9.77
C ILE A 186 -18.44 6.75 11.09
N LYS A 187 -17.44 6.36 11.90
CA LYS A 187 -17.65 5.72 13.20
C LYS A 187 -18.51 6.58 14.13
N GLU A 188 -18.25 7.88 14.18
CA GLU A 188 -19.00 8.82 15.01
C GLU A 188 -20.49 8.81 14.65
N GLU A 189 -20.84 9.01 13.38
CA GLU A 189 -22.23 9.00 12.92
C GLU A 189 -22.91 7.63 13.13
N VAL A 190 -22.22 6.53 12.77
CA VAL A 190 -22.77 5.17 12.93
C VAL A 190 -23.00 4.84 14.41
N SER A 191 -22.16 5.32 15.31
CA SER A 191 -22.35 5.16 16.77
C SER A 191 -23.59 5.91 17.29
N MET A 192 -24.01 6.97 16.61
CA MET A 192 -25.24 7.71 16.86
C MET A 192 -26.45 7.13 16.11
N GLN A 193 -26.30 5.96 15.48
CA GLN A 193 -27.30 5.35 14.60
C GLN A 193 -27.73 6.29 13.46
N ARG A 194 -26.77 7.03 12.91
CA ARG A 194 -26.94 7.89 11.74
C ARG A 194 -26.10 7.39 10.60
N LEU A 195 -26.66 7.50 9.39
CA LEU A 195 -25.91 7.21 8.19
C LEU A 195 -25.09 8.46 7.80
N PRO A 196 -23.76 8.35 7.65
CA PRO A 196 -22.96 9.44 7.09
C PRO A 196 -23.42 9.81 5.68
N GLU A 197 -23.11 11.02 5.24
CA GLU A 197 -23.35 11.42 3.86
C GLU A 197 -22.63 10.52 2.86
N ILE A 198 -23.27 10.22 1.73
CA ILE A 198 -22.69 9.39 0.66
C ILE A 198 -21.37 9.97 0.11
N SER A 199 -21.18 11.28 0.22
CA SER A 199 -19.96 12.00 -0.13
C SER A 199 -18.74 11.49 0.65
N VAL A 200 -18.91 11.16 1.93
CA VAL A 200 -17.85 10.64 2.81
C VAL A 200 -17.41 9.25 2.37
N PHE A 201 -18.37 8.36 2.08
CA PHE A 201 -18.09 7.01 1.57
C PHE A 201 -17.41 7.03 0.20
N ARG A 202 -17.86 7.90 -0.70
CA ARG A 202 -17.22 8.09 -2.00
C ARG A 202 -15.78 8.55 -1.86
N LYS A 203 -15.55 9.58 -1.04
CA LYS A 203 -14.21 10.11 -0.77
C LYS A 203 -13.29 9.04 -0.16
N LEU A 204 -13.81 8.22 0.76
CA LEU A 204 -13.07 7.10 1.33
C LEU A 204 -12.64 6.09 0.26
N ASN A 205 -13.54 5.72 -0.66
CA ASN A 205 -13.23 4.81 -1.75
C ASN A 205 -12.18 5.41 -2.70
N GLU A 206 -12.38 6.67 -3.12
CA GLU A 206 -11.45 7.39 -4.01
C GLU A 206 -10.04 7.46 -3.41
N THR A 207 -9.92 7.80 -2.12
CA THR A 207 -8.62 7.83 -1.43
C THR A 207 -7.99 6.42 -1.37
N CYS A 208 -8.77 5.36 -1.13
CA CYS A 208 -8.25 3.99 -1.15
C CYS A 208 -7.77 3.54 -2.54
N ASP A 209 -8.46 3.96 -3.60
CA ASP A 209 -8.07 3.65 -4.98
C ASP A 209 -6.81 4.43 -5.39
N GLU A 210 -6.71 5.71 -5.00
CA GLU A 210 -5.51 6.50 -5.20
C GLU A 210 -4.27 5.88 -4.52
N ILE A 211 -4.39 5.46 -3.25
CA ILE A 211 -3.33 4.74 -2.54
C ILE A 211 -2.88 3.50 -3.31
N SER A 212 -3.85 2.72 -3.79
CA SER A 212 -3.59 1.47 -4.51
C SER A 212 -2.86 1.71 -5.83
N LEU A 213 -3.27 2.73 -6.58
CA LEU A 213 -2.63 3.14 -7.82
C LEU A 213 -1.22 3.66 -7.58
N PHE A 214 -1.05 4.58 -6.62
CA PHE A 214 0.24 5.16 -6.27
C PHE A 214 1.26 4.08 -5.91
N GLY A 215 0.91 3.18 -4.98
CA GLY A 215 1.78 2.06 -4.58
C GLY A 215 2.11 1.11 -5.74
N SER A 216 1.12 0.79 -6.58
CA SER A 216 1.35 -0.06 -7.76
C SER A 216 2.30 0.59 -8.77
N TYR A 217 2.18 1.90 -9.00
CA TYR A 217 3.01 2.63 -9.95
C TYR A 217 4.46 2.73 -9.46
N VAL A 218 4.68 2.99 -8.17
CA VAL A 218 6.01 2.94 -7.56
C VAL A 218 6.64 1.56 -7.79
N ALA A 219 5.92 0.48 -7.46
CA ALA A 219 6.43 -0.88 -7.62
C ALA A 219 6.79 -1.22 -9.08
N ARG A 220 5.97 -0.75 -10.04
CA ARG A 220 6.20 -0.93 -11.47
C ARG A 220 7.47 -0.25 -11.98
N VAL A 221 7.77 0.96 -11.51
CA VAL A 221 9.02 1.66 -11.85
C VAL A 221 10.22 0.86 -11.33
N PHE A 222 10.22 0.46 -10.06
CA PHE A 222 11.31 -0.34 -9.48
C PHE A 222 11.49 -1.69 -10.21
N TYR A 223 10.39 -2.37 -10.54
CA TYR A 223 10.42 -3.61 -11.31
C TYR A 223 11.05 -3.43 -12.70
N THR A 224 10.69 -2.34 -13.39
CA THR A 224 11.22 -2.04 -14.73
C THR A 224 12.71 -1.75 -14.70
N LEU A 225 13.18 -0.97 -13.71
CA LEU A 225 14.61 -0.71 -13.50
C LEU A 225 15.42 -1.99 -13.20
N HIS A 226 14.78 -3.00 -12.62
CA HIS A 226 15.42 -4.29 -12.36
C HIS A 226 15.60 -5.13 -13.63
N ARG A 227 14.61 -5.11 -14.53
CA ARG A 227 14.60 -5.93 -15.75
C ARG A 227 15.61 -5.49 -16.81
N ASN A 228 15.97 -4.21 -16.83
CA ASN A 228 16.94 -3.64 -17.79
C ASN A 228 18.40 -3.79 -17.32
N LYS A 229 18.73 -4.90 -16.63
CA LYS A 229 20.10 -5.30 -16.29
C LYS A 229 20.58 -6.35 -17.28
#